data_AF-A0A4Y2H660-F1
#
_entry.id   AF-A0A4Y2H660-F1
#
_cell.length_a   1.000
_cell.length_b   1.000
_cell.length_c   1.000
_cell.angle_alpha   90.00
_cell.angle_beta   90.00
_cell.angle_gamma   90.00
#
_symmetry.space_group_name_H-M   'P 1'
#
loop_
_entity.id
_entity.type
_entity.pdbx_description
1 polymer ?
#
loop_
_entity_poly.entity_id
_entity_poly.type
_entity_poly.pdbx_seq_one_letter_code
_entity_poly.pdbx_strand_id
1 'polypeptide(L)'
;MLCWVPSYVGILGNLQADRAAKLAVVPISISIPLRDLKKHVEMFLHTKWQEQWDLETDNKLHTLKPLVQLWPSLANRKADTLIITRLRIGHTRFTHLHLLFGEESPMCWSCNCRMSVRHIFLECPNLYIERLQFFKTYSILLSNLLAKTPHIQI
;
A
#
# COMPACT_ATOMS: atom_id res chain seq x y z
N MET A 1 -8.75 61.28 0.92
CA MET A 1 -10.17 60.98 1.18
C MET A 1 -10.60 59.91 0.19
N LEU A 2 -11.16 58.80 0.63
CA LEU A 2 -11.64 57.71 -0.24
C LEU A 2 -13.17 57.68 -0.14
N CYS A 3 -13.86 57.64 -1.27
CA CYS A 3 -15.32 57.53 -1.36
C CYS A 3 -15.72 56.26 -2.11
N TRP A 4 -16.70 55.55 -1.57
CA TRP A 4 -17.29 54.38 -2.24
C TRP A 4 -18.39 54.85 -3.17
N VAL A 5 -18.36 54.36 -4.41
CA VAL A 5 -19.31 54.71 -5.46
C VAL A 5 -19.93 53.41 -5.99
N PRO A 6 -21.26 53.35 -6.21
CA PRO A 6 -21.90 52.15 -6.71
C PRO A 6 -21.43 51.80 -8.13
N SER A 7 -21.29 50.50 -8.41
CA SER A 7 -20.94 50.01 -9.74
C SER A 7 -22.16 50.06 -10.67
N TYR A 8 -21.96 50.30 -11.97
CA TYR A 8 -23.00 50.31 -13.03
C TYR A 8 -24.04 51.45 -13.04
N VAL A 9 -23.86 52.53 -12.28
CA VAL A 9 -24.76 53.72 -12.32
C VAL A 9 -24.44 54.73 -13.44
N GLY A 10 -23.70 54.33 -14.47
CA GLY A 10 -23.42 55.20 -15.63
C GLY A 10 -22.38 56.30 -15.41
N ILE A 11 -21.64 56.26 -14.30
CA ILE A 11 -20.59 57.25 -14.01
C ILE A 11 -19.43 57.06 -14.97
N LEU A 12 -19.22 58.04 -15.86
CA LEU A 12 -18.30 57.94 -17.01
C LEU A 12 -16.87 57.61 -16.57
N GLY A 13 -16.38 58.27 -15.52
CA GLY A 13 -15.03 58.02 -14.99
C GLY A 13 -14.85 56.61 -14.42
N ASN A 14 -15.90 56.05 -13.79
CA ASN A 14 -15.87 54.67 -13.29
C ASN A 14 -15.88 53.66 -14.44
N LEU A 15 -16.67 53.91 -15.49
CA LEU A 15 -16.71 53.07 -16.68
C LEU A 15 -15.40 53.11 -17.48
N GLN A 16 -14.75 54.28 -17.55
CA GLN A 16 -13.44 54.43 -18.17
C GLN A 16 -12.35 53.70 -17.37
N ALA A 17 -12.39 53.83 -16.04
CA ALA A 17 -11.49 53.09 -15.16
C ALA A 17 -11.68 51.58 -15.28
N ASP A 18 -12.92 51.08 -15.30
CA ASP A 18 -13.23 49.65 -15.47
C ASP A 18 -12.81 49.12 -16.85
N ARG A 19 -13.00 49.91 -17.93
CA ARG A 19 -12.46 49.55 -19.25
C ARG A 19 -10.94 49.52 -19.26
N ALA A 20 -10.28 50.52 -18.70
CA ALA A 20 -8.82 50.55 -18.62
C ALA A 20 -8.29 49.35 -17.83
N ALA A 21 -8.94 48.99 -16.72
CA ALA A 21 -8.60 47.80 -15.94
C ALA A 21 -8.78 46.51 -16.76
N LYS A 22 -9.91 46.34 -17.47
CA LYS A 22 -10.17 45.18 -18.34
C LYS A 22 -9.17 45.08 -19.49
N LEU A 23 -8.77 46.20 -20.08
CA LEU A 23 -7.79 46.26 -21.17
C LEU A 23 -6.35 46.04 -20.68
N ALA A 24 -6.07 46.32 -19.40
CA ALA A 24 -4.78 46.07 -18.76
C ALA A 24 -4.59 44.62 -18.28
N VAL A 25 -5.62 43.77 -18.36
CA VAL A 25 -5.49 42.34 -18.08
C VAL A 25 -4.69 41.69 -19.21
N VAL A 26 -3.39 41.47 -18.97
CA VAL A 26 -2.55 40.65 -19.84
C VAL A 26 -2.99 39.18 -19.67
N PRO A 27 -3.24 38.40 -20.74
CA PRO A 27 -3.48 36.97 -20.59
C PRO A 27 -2.16 36.31 -20.22
N ILE A 28 -1.88 36.18 -18.93
CA ILE A 28 -0.70 35.44 -18.46
C ILE A 28 -1.14 34.14 -17.82
N SER A 29 -0.70 33.10 -18.54
CA SER A 29 -0.65 31.68 -18.28
C SER A 29 -1.24 31.22 -16.95
N ILE A 30 -2.24 30.35 -17.04
CA ILE A 30 -2.64 29.47 -15.96
C ILE A 30 -1.40 28.65 -15.58
N SER A 31 -0.59 29.15 -14.65
CA SER A 31 0.41 28.37 -13.95
C SER A 31 -0.39 27.31 -13.21
N ILE A 32 -0.22 26.04 -13.60
CA ILE A 32 -0.81 24.92 -12.86
C ILE A 32 -0.49 25.16 -11.38
N PRO A 33 -1.49 25.25 -10.49
CA PRO A 33 -1.23 25.47 -9.08
C PRO A 33 -0.22 24.44 -8.60
N LEU A 34 0.80 24.87 -7.87
CA LEU A 34 1.89 23.98 -7.43
C LEU A 34 1.36 22.76 -6.65
N ARG A 35 0.21 22.91 -5.99
CA ARG A 35 -0.52 21.82 -5.33
C ARG A 35 -1.01 20.76 -6.32
N ASP A 36 -1.54 21.16 -7.46
CA ASP A 36 -2.06 20.25 -8.48
C ASP A 36 -0.91 19.54 -9.21
N LEU A 37 0.18 20.27 -9.52
CA LEU A 37 1.40 19.69 -10.05
C LEU A 37 1.98 18.65 -9.07
N LYS A 38 2.08 19.00 -7.78
CA LYS A 38 2.55 18.08 -6.73
C LYS A 38 1.68 16.82 -6.67
N LYS A 39 0.36 16.98 -6.64
CA LYS A 39 -0.57 15.84 -6.61
C LYS A 39 -0.42 14.95 -7.85
N HIS A 40 -0.25 15.56 -9.03
CA HIS A 40 -0.02 14.81 -10.27
C HIS A 40 1.29 14.01 -10.22
N VAL A 41 2.38 14.61 -9.74
CA VAL A 41 3.67 13.93 -9.56
C VAL A 41 3.54 12.79 -8.54
N GLU A 42 2.88 13.01 -7.41
CA GLU A 42 2.64 11.97 -6.40
C GLU A 42 1.84 10.79 -6.98
N MET A 43 0.78 11.08 -7.75
CA MET A 43 0.01 10.05 -8.45
C MET A 43 0.86 9.29 -9.46
N PHE A 44 1.64 9.98 -10.28
CA PHE A 44 2.51 9.36 -11.27
C PHE A 44 3.54 8.43 -10.62
N LEU A 45 4.19 8.88 -9.55
CA LEU A 45 5.14 8.08 -8.78
C LEU A 45 4.46 6.86 -8.16
N HIS A 46 3.25 7.04 -7.60
CA HIS A 46 2.48 5.95 -7.02
C HIS A 46 2.08 4.90 -8.07
N THR A 47 1.64 5.34 -9.25
CA THR A 47 1.35 4.45 -10.38
C THR A 47 2.60 3.68 -10.82
N LYS A 48 3.74 4.35 -10.97
CA LYS A 48 5.00 3.67 -11.32
C LYS A 48 5.45 2.67 -10.27
N TRP A 49 5.27 2.99 -8.99
CA TRP A 49 5.55 2.06 -7.92
C TRP A 49 4.61 0.85 -7.94
N GLN A 50 3.32 1.05 -8.18
CA GLN A 50 2.36 -0.04 -8.33
C GLN A 50 2.70 -0.92 -9.54
N GLU A 51 3.02 -0.34 -10.69
CA GLU A 51 3.45 -1.08 -11.89
C GLU A 51 4.67 -1.97 -11.60
N GLN A 52 5.69 -1.43 -10.92
CA GLN A 52 6.87 -2.21 -10.52
C GLN A 52 6.52 -3.31 -9.52
N TRP A 53 5.62 -3.01 -8.59
CA TRP A 53 5.19 -3.97 -7.58
C TRP A 53 4.37 -5.12 -8.18
N ASP A 54 3.56 -4.86 -9.20
CA ASP A 54 2.79 -5.89 -9.92
C ASP A 54 3.68 -6.86 -10.70
N LEU A 55 4.92 -6.44 -11.05
CA LEU A 55 5.92 -7.30 -11.70
C LEU A 55 6.61 -8.27 -10.72
N GLU A 56 6.48 -8.06 -9.41
CA GLU A 56 7.12 -8.89 -8.38
C GLU A 56 6.35 -10.21 -8.16
N THR A 57 6.56 -11.18 -9.05
CA THR A 57 5.84 -12.46 -9.01
C THR A 57 6.34 -13.45 -7.94
N ASP A 58 7.61 -13.39 -7.57
CA ASP A 58 8.23 -14.29 -6.56
C ASP A 58 8.23 -13.68 -5.14
N ASN A 59 7.67 -12.49 -4.98
CA ASN A 59 7.63 -11.83 -3.69
C ASN A 59 6.50 -12.39 -2.81
N LYS A 60 6.89 -13.05 -1.72
CA LYS A 60 5.96 -13.62 -0.74
C LYS A 60 4.97 -12.59 -0.19
N LEU A 61 5.40 -11.35 0.01
CA LEU A 61 4.55 -10.27 0.51
C LEU A 61 3.56 -9.79 -0.56
N HIS A 62 3.93 -9.81 -1.84
CA HIS A 62 3.04 -9.41 -2.95
C HIS A 62 1.75 -10.24 -2.97
N THR A 63 1.85 -11.55 -2.69
CA THR A 63 0.67 -12.44 -2.55
C THR A 63 -0.33 -11.95 -1.49
N LEU A 64 0.15 -11.30 -0.42
CA LEU A 64 -0.68 -10.78 0.67
C LEU A 64 -1.05 -9.31 0.48
N LYS A 65 -0.22 -8.57 -0.24
CA LYS A 65 -0.29 -7.12 -0.43
C LYS A 65 -0.15 -6.78 -1.91
N PRO A 66 -1.14 -7.03 -2.76
CA PRO A 66 -1.04 -6.68 -4.17
C PRO A 66 -1.02 -5.16 -4.37
N LEU A 67 -1.66 -4.38 -3.49
CA LEU A 67 -1.71 -2.91 -3.63
C LEU A 67 -0.64 -2.21 -2.78
N VAL A 68 0.05 -1.25 -3.38
CA VAL A 68 0.99 -0.32 -2.74
C VAL A 68 0.22 0.72 -1.92
N GLN A 69 -0.36 0.29 -0.81
CA GLN A 69 -1.04 1.16 0.14
C GLN A 69 -0.48 1.00 1.55
N LEU A 70 -0.83 1.94 2.43
CA LEU A 70 -0.52 1.83 3.85
C LEU A 70 -1.13 0.53 4.40
N TRP A 71 -0.31 -0.25 5.10
CA TRP A 71 -0.80 -1.42 5.81
C TRP A 71 -1.14 -1.01 7.25
N PRO A 72 -2.37 -1.24 7.73
CA PRO A 72 -2.76 -0.83 9.07
C PRO A 72 -1.85 -1.50 10.10
N SER A 73 -1.29 -0.70 11.01
CA SER A 73 -0.59 -1.24 12.17
C SER A 73 -1.58 -2.07 13.00
N LEU A 74 -1.23 -3.31 13.30
CA LEU A 74 -2.00 -4.09 14.26
C LEU A 74 -1.96 -3.32 15.59
N ALA A 75 -3.12 -3.10 16.21
CA ALA A 75 -3.24 -2.43 17.50
C ALA A 75 -2.63 -3.25 18.66
N ASN A 76 -2.09 -4.43 18.35
CA ASN A 76 -1.60 -5.41 19.29
C ASN A 76 -0.18 -5.06 19.80
N ARG A 77 0.29 -5.85 20.78
CA ARG A 77 1.62 -5.72 21.37
C ARG A 77 2.68 -5.75 20.27
N LYS A 78 3.78 -4.98 20.44
CA LYS A 78 4.89 -4.89 19.47
C LYS A 78 5.41 -6.27 19.03
N ALA A 79 5.38 -7.27 19.90
CA ALA A 79 5.79 -8.65 19.62
C ALA A 79 4.95 -9.31 18.53
N ASP A 80 3.62 -9.17 18.57
CA ASP A 80 2.70 -9.81 17.62
C ASP A 80 2.87 -9.20 16.22
N THR A 81 3.04 -7.87 16.15
CA THR A 81 3.33 -7.16 14.90
C THR A 81 4.64 -7.64 14.27
N LEU A 82 5.66 -7.93 15.08
CA LEU A 82 6.94 -8.45 14.60
C LEU A 82 6.79 -9.91 14.11
N ILE A 83 6.08 -10.76 14.84
CA ILE A 83 5.81 -12.15 14.44
C ILE A 83 5.05 -12.18 13.10
N ILE A 84 3.95 -11.44 12.99
CA ILE A 84 3.13 -11.39 11.78
C ILE A 84 3.93 -10.83 10.60
N THR A 85 4.70 -9.75 10.81
CA THR A 85 5.55 -9.19 9.74
C THR A 85 6.55 -10.21 9.23
N ARG A 86 7.21 -10.95 10.14
CA ARG A 86 8.13 -12.03 9.78
C ARG A 86 7.42 -13.15 9.02
N LEU A 87 6.24 -13.59 9.45
CA LEU A 87 5.45 -14.61 8.75
C LEU A 87 5.07 -14.17 7.33
N ARG A 88 4.66 -12.90 7.12
CA ARG A 88 4.30 -12.35 5.81
C ARG A 88 5.43 -12.42 4.78
N ILE A 89 6.66 -12.17 5.21
CA ILE A 89 7.85 -12.27 4.35
C ILE A 89 8.46 -13.69 4.35
N GLY A 90 7.84 -14.65 5.04
CA GLY A 90 8.30 -16.02 5.12
C GLY A 90 9.53 -16.23 6.00
N HIS A 91 9.76 -15.36 6.98
CA HIS A 91 10.91 -15.36 7.88
C HIS A 91 10.64 -16.10 9.18
N THR A 92 10.81 -17.41 9.14
CA THR A 92 10.87 -18.24 10.34
C THR A 92 12.28 -18.80 10.50
N ARG A 93 12.61 -19.28 11.70
CA ARG A 93 13.85 -20.03 11.90
C ARG A 93 13.94 -21.19 10.90
N PHE A 94 12.86 -21.96 10.75
CA PHE A 94 12.87 -23.11 9.87
C PHE A 94 13.03 -22.74 8.37
N THR A 95 12.42 -21.64 7.90
CA THR A 95 12.43 -21.28 6.48
C THR A 95 13.59 -20.36 6.06
N HIS A 96 14.29 -19.72 6.99
CA HIS A 96 15.35 -18.74 6.67
C HIS A 96 16.71 -18.96 7.35
N LEU A 97 16.83 -19.85 8.34
CA LEU A 97 18.11 -20.09 9.01
C LEU A 97 19.21 -20.56 8.04
N HIS A 98 18.86 -21.34 7.02
CA HIS A 98 19.80 -21.80 6.00
C HIS A 98 20.52 -20.64 5.27
N LEU A 99 19.84 -19.49 5.07
CA LEU A 99 20.47 -18.32 4.44
C LEU A 99 21.56 -17.70 5.31
N LEU A 100 21.41 -17.77 6.64
CA LEU A 100 22.39 -17.25 7.58
C LEU A 100 23.67 -18.10 7.61
N PHE A 101 23.52 -19.42 7.45
CA PHE A 101 24.64 -20.37 7.46
C PHE A 101 25.14 -20.74 6.05
N GLY A 102 24.49 -20.25 4.99
CA GLY A 102 24.83 -20.60 3.61
C GLY A 102 24.52 -22.06 3.26
N GLU A 103 23.59 -22.68 3.98
CA GLU A 103 23.14 -24.06 3.77
C GLU A 103 22.05 -24.14 2.70
N GLU A 104 21.74 -25.36 2.26
CA GLU A 104 20.64 -25.60 1.34
C GLU A 104 19.27 -25.32 1.99
N SER A 105 18.33 -24.89 1.16
CA SER A 105 16.96 -24.64 1.62
C SER A 105 16.32 -25.94 2.11
N PRO A 106 15.67 -25.94 3.29
CA PRO A 106 15.04 -27.15 3.80
C PRO A 106 13.92 -27.59 2.86
N MET A 107 13.88 -28.89 2.58
CA MET A 107 12.89 -29.52 1.72
C MET A 107 11.83 -30.23 2.55
N CYS A 108 10.58 -30.18 2.11
CA CYS A 108 9.53 -31.01 2.66
C CYS A 108 9.80 -32.47 2.28
N TRP A 109 9.99 -33.34 3.26
CA TRP A 109 10.24 -34.76 3.02
C TRP A 109 9.07 -35.46 2.31
N SER A 110 7.83 -35.03 2.58
CA SER A 110 6.64 -35.64 1.98
C SER A 110 6.33 -35.09 0.57
N CYS A 111 6.52 -33.79 0.34
CA CYS A 111 6.10 -33.12 -0.90
C CYS A 111 7.25 -32.85 -1.87
N ASN A 112 8.50 -33.08 -1.44
CA ASN A 112 9.71 -32.79 -2.20
C ASN A 112 9.77 -31.37 -2.78
N CYS A 113 9.28 -30.39 -2.02
CA CYS A 113 9.30 -28.97 -2.39
C CYS A 113 9.98 -28.14 -1.30
N ARG A 114 10.46 -26.95 -1.65
CA ARG A 114 11.09 -26.03 -0.69
C ARG A 114 10.12 -25.66 0.43
N MET A 115 10.60 -25.68 1.66
CA MET A 115 9.80 -25.31 2.82
C MET A 115 9.51 -23.81 2.84
N SER A 116 8.23 -23.46 2.95
CA SER A 116 7.76 -22.08 3.04
C SER A 116 6.65 -21.96 4.08
N VAL A 117 6.40 -20.73 4.57
CA VAL A 117 5.28 -20.46 5.50
C VAL A 117 3.94 -20.84 4.85
N ARG A 118 3.79 -20.55 3.56
CA ARG A 118 2.62 -20.94 2.77
C ARG A 118 2.45 -22.46 2.74
N HIS A 119 3.53 -23.19 2.47
CA HIS A 119 3.50 -24.65 2.43
C HIS A 119 3.08 -25.25 3.78
N ILE A 120 3.65 -24.76 4.88
CA ILE A 120 3.35 -25.20 6.24
C ILE A 120 1.87 -24.94 6.57
N PHE A 121 1.40 -23.72 6.34
CA PHE A 121 0.06 -23.30 6.76
C PHE A 121 -1.07 -23.70 5.83
N LEU A 122 -0.81 -24.06 4.57
CA LEU A 122 -1.89 -24.30 3.60
C LEU A 122 -1.77 -25.59 2.80
N GLU A 123 -0.56 -26.01 2.41
CA GLU A 123 -0.40 -26.97 1.31
C GLU A 123 0.05 -28.35 1.79
N CYS A 124 0.91 -28.43 2.80
CA CYS A 124 1.54 -29.69 3.20
C CYS A 124 0.50 -30.70 3.70
N PRO A 125 0.32 -31.87 3.05
CA PRO A 125 -0.65 -32.88 3.47
C PRO A 125 -0.30 -33.46 4.84
N ASN A 126 0.99 -33.58 5.15
CA ASN A 126 1.48 -34.11 6.41
C ASN A 126 1.15 -33.22 7.62
N LEU A 127 0.79 -31.95 7.39
CA LEU A 127 0.41 -31.01 8.44
C LEU A 127 -1.11 -30.78 8.49
N TYR A 128 -1.89 -31.55 7.73
CA TYR A 128 -3.33 -31.32 7.60
C TYR A 128 -4.07 -31.48 8.93
N ILE A 129 -3.74 -32.51 9.71
CA ILE A 129 -4.42 -32.80 10.98
C ILE A 129 -4.10 -31.72 12.02
N GLU A 130 -2.86 -31.29 12.10
CA GLU A 130 -2.41 -30.20 12.97
C GLU A 130 -3.12 -28.90 12.59
N ARG A 131 -3.21 -28.59 11.29
CA ARG A 131 -3.96 -27.41 10.83
C ARG A 131 -5.43 -27.46 11.24
N LEU A 132 -6.09 -28.61 11.09
CA LEU A 132 -7.48 -28.76 11.53
C LEU A 132 -7.63 -28.56 13.04
N GLN A 133 -6.69 -29.07 13.84
CA GLN A 133 -6.73 -28.93 15.30
C GLN A 133 -6.56 -27.47 15.74
N PHE A 134 -5.61 -26.75 15.14
CA PHE A 134 -5.33 -25.36 15.52
C PHE A 134 -6.33 -24.36 14.93
N PHE A 135 -6.64 -24.46 13.63
CA PHE A 135 -7.47 -23.47 12.93
C PHE A 135 -8.97 -23.82 12.94
N LYS A 136 -9.33 -25.06 13.29
CA LYS A 136 -10.72 -25.55 13.38
C LYS A 136 -11.56 -25.26 12.12
N THR A 137 -10.93 -25.13 10.97
CA THR A 137 -11.55 -24.74 9.70
C THR A 137 -10.95 -25.53 8.54
N TYR A 138 -11.79 -25.89 7.56
CA TYR A 138 -11.39 -26.67 6.39
C TYR A 138 -10.85 -25.81 5.25
N SER A 139 -11.18 -24.51 5.23
CA SER A 139 -10.74 -23.55 4.21
C SER A 139 -9.98 -22.43 4.87
N ILE A 140 -8.67 -22.40 4.65
CA ILE A 140 -7.77 -21.39 5.17
C ILE A 140 -7.16 -20.69 3.97
N LEU A 141 -7.29 -19.37 3.93
CA LEU A 141 -6.56 -18.53 2.98
C LEU A 141 -5.41 -17.85 3.72
N LEU A 142 -4.26 -17.70 3.06
CA LEU A 142 -3.12 -17.00 3.65
C LEU A 142 -3.49 -15.58 4.08
N SER A 143 -4.39 -14.94 3.32
CA SER A 143 -4.94 -13.63 3.63
C SER A 143 -5.75 -13.63 4.93
N ASN A 144 -6.54 -14.68 5.21
CA ASN A 144 -7.31 -14.76 6.45
C ASN A 144 -6.40 -14.90 7.68
N LEU A 145 -5.24 -15.53 7.51
CA LEU A 145 -4.26 -15.69 8.58
C LEU A 145 -3.39 -14.45 8.79
N LEU A 146 -2.91 -13.84 7.71
CA LEU A 146 -1.80 -12.89 7.75
C LEU A 146 -2.14 -11.52 7.12
N ALA A 147 -3.32 -11.28 6.53
CA ALA A 147 -3.65 -9.98 5.93
C ALA A 147 -4.02 -8.92 7.00
N LYS A 148 -4.94 -7.99 6.69
CA LYS A 148 -5.23 -6.81 7.52
C LYS A 148 -5.83 -7.16 8.89
N THR A 149 -6.64 -8.20 8.98
CA THR A 149 -7.20 -8.73 10.23
C THR A 149 -6.74 -10.18 10.38
N PRO A 150 -5.58 -10.43 11.03
CA PRO A 150 -5.14 -11.80 11.30
C PRO A 150 -6.18 -12.50 12.18
N HIS A 151 -6.27 -13.83 12.04
CA HIS A 151 -7.21 -14.65 12.80
C HIS A 151 -7.09 -14.36 14.31
N ILE A 152 -8.25 -14.23 14.99
CA ILE A 152 -8.37 -13.71 16.38
C ILE A 152 -7.70 -14.64 17.43
N GLN A 153 -7.23 -15.82 17.03
CA GLN A 153 -6.66 -16.85 17.92
C GLN A 153 -5.16 -17.11 17.71
N ILE A 154 -4.39 -16.18 17.12
CA ILE A 154 -2.92 -16.29 17.12
C ILE A 154 -2.36 -15.85 18.47
#